data_AF-A0A0L0LKI9-F1
#
_entry.id   AF-A0A0L0LKI9-F1
#
_cell.length_a   1.000
_cell.length_b   1.000
_cell.length_c   1.000
_cell.angle_alpha   90.00
_cell.angle_beta   90.00
_cell.angle_gamma   90.00
#
_symmetry.space_group_name_H-M   'P 1'
#
loop_
_entity.id
_entity.type
_entity.pdbx_description
1 polymer ?
#
loop_
_entity_poly.entity_id
_entity_poly.type
_entity_poly.pdbx_seq_one_letter_code
_entity_poly.pdbx_strand_id
1 'polypeptide(L)'
;MTSLSISIIRSQGFLMLLRDIGLPFALFALFALLPNDWILMTFVIVAWGHINLAMLYQYRAGKITSRYALVAAASIALGVGYFLWVGYEFPIYVLGIAAFALHFSVDEFYLHGETLTWKNGIIAGIVTALFTSISLLPSSPVYQTVIMLLVGFGLAVLALRSVVARIPPSRTEVYLCYVGALLMVFKFGTHFYTAFGVLSLLHFVNWYIAYGMKVSGTARALRYWSEVALCTVMGATLFFLYFIDAISFLKYLFGPLYYTAWSILHFILSSRWVSGLKRPLFG
;
A
#
# COMPACT_ATOMS: atom_id res chain seq x y z
N MET A 1 -7.85 43.11 -6.59
CA MET A 1 -8.34 42.02 -5.72
C MET A 1 -8.19 40.69 -6.44
N THR A 2 -6.99 40.10 -6.49
CA THR A 2 -6.75 38.76 -7.10
C THR A 2 -5.36 38.17 -6.75
N SER A 3 -4.73 38.55 -5.63
CA SER A 3 -3.45 37.97 -5.19
C SER A 3 -3.54 37.13 -3.90
N LEU A 4 -4.73 37.07 -3.29
CA LEU A 4 -4.98 36.35 -2.02
C LEU A 4 -5.39 34.88 -2.19
N SER A 5 -5.65 34.40 -3.41
CA SER A 5 -6.15 33.03 -3.64
C SER A 5 -5.07 31.98 -3.97
N ILE A 6 -3.84 32.39 -4.29
CA ILE A 6 -2.78 31.45 -4.72
C ILE A 6 -1.84 31.06 -3.55
N SER A 7 -1.71 31.87 -2.50
CA SER A 7 -0.81 31.56 -1.37
C SER A 7 -1.37 30.50 -0.43
N ILE A 8 -2.70 30.46 -0.22
CA ILE A 8 -3.37 29.51 0.69
C ILE A 8 -3.26 28.07 0.15
N ILE A 9 -3.42 27.89 -1.18
CA ILE A 9 -3.30 26.60 -1.88
C ILE A 9 -1.85 26.05 -1.79
N ARG A 10 -0.86 26.91 -1.53
CA ARG A 10 0.55 26.52 -1.38
C ARG A 10 1.00 26.28 0.06
N SER A 11 0.13 26.46 1.05
CA SER A 11 0.52 26.13 2.43
C SER A 11 0.70 24.62 2.58
N GLN A 12 1.82 24.18 3.18
CA GLN A 12 2.10 22.75 3.40
C GLN A 12 0.95 22.07 4.16
N GLY A 13 0.29 22.78 5.09
CA GLY A 13 -0.87 22.27 5.82
C GLY A 13 -2.07 21.94 4.94
N PHE A 14 -2.36 22.75 3.91
CA PHE A 14 -3.44 22.46 2.97
C PHE A 14 -3.14 21.22 2.12
N LEU A 15 -1.90 21.10 1.62
CA LEU A 15 -1.47 19.91 0.86
C LEU A 15 -1.53 18.63 1.70
N MET A 16 -1.17 18.74 2.98
CA MET A 16 -1.26 17.64 3.94
C MET A 16 -2.71 17.23 4.20
N LEU A 17 -3.63 18.20 4.37
CA LEU A 17 -5.06 17.92 4.53
C LEU A 17 -5.66 17.24 3.28
N LEU A 18 -5.32 17.73 2.09
CA LEU A 18 -5.74 17.13 0.83
C LEU A 18 -5.22 15.70 0.70
N ARG A 19 -3.96 15.44 1.06
CA ARG A 19 -3.37 14.10 1.02
C ARG A 19 -3.99 13.16 2.05
N ASP A 20 -4.20 13.61 3.28
CA ASP A 20 -4.58 12.73 4.38
C ASP A 20 -6.10 12.50 4.47
N ILE A 21 -6.90 13.44 3.98
CA ILE A 21 -8.38 13.36 4.06
C ILE A 21 -8.98 13.35 2.66
N GLY A 22 -8.68 14.37 1.86
CA GLY A 22 -9.29 14.55 0.55
C GLY A 22 -9.04 13.38 -0.40
N LEU A 23 -7.79 12.93 -0.49
CA LEU A 23 -7.37 11.87 -1.40
C LEU A 23 -7.96 10.50 -1.04
N PRO A 24 -7.87 9.99 0.21
CA PRO A 24 -8.56 8.76 0.59
C PRO A 24 -10.06 8.84 0.31
N PHE A 25 -10.74 9.91 0.71
CA PHE A 25 -12.17 10.06 0.45
C PHE A 25 -12.47 10.00 -1.05
N ALA A 26 -11.76 10.78 -1.85
CA ALA A 26 -11.96 10.85 -3.29
C ALA A 26 -11.71 9.51 -3.98
N LEU A 27 -10.64 8.79 -3.61
CA LEU A 27 -10.35 7.46 -4.15
C LEU A 27 -11.43 6.44 -3.76
N PHE A 28 -11.85 6.42 -2.51
CA PHE A 28 -12.91 5.52 -2.05
C PHE A 28 -14.24 5.82 -2.73
N ALA A 29 -14.63 7.09 -2.82
CA ALA A 29 -15.85 7.52 -3.48
C ALA A 29 -15.82 7.22 -4.97
N LEU A 30 -14.71 7.50 -5.66
CA LEU A 30 -14.54 7.19 -7.08
C LEU A 30 -14.64 5.70 -7.34
N PHE A 31 -13.90 4.87 -6.59
CA PHE A 31 -13.90 3.43 -6.81
C PHE A 31 -15.18 2.74 -6.33
N ALA A 32 -15.95 3.34 -5.43
CA ALA A 32 -17.29 2.85 -5.12
C ALA A 32 -18.28 3.00 -6.29
N LEU A 33 -17.98 3.87 -7.26
CA LEU A 33 -18.80 4.09 -8.46
C LEU A 33 -18.31 3.31 -9.69
N LEU A 34 -17.13 2.68 -9.61
CA LEU A 34 -16.51 1.96 -10.73
C LEU A 34 -16.76 0.45 -10.63
N PRO A 35 -16.82 -0.27 -11.77
CA PRO A 35 -16.86 -1.73 -11.76
C PRO A 35 -15.61 -2.33 -11.11
N ASN A 36 -15.77 -3.47 -10.43
CA ASN A 36 -14.66 -4.18 -9.78
C ASN A 36 -13.48 -4.47 -10.72
N ASP A 37 -13.76 -4.79 -11.99
CA ASP A 37 -12.73 -5.08 -12.98
C ASP A 37 -11.85 -3.86 -13.27
N TRP A 38 -12.43 -2.66 -13.29
CA TRP A 38 -11.70 -1.41 -13.51
C TRP A 38 -10.77 -1.10 -12.34
N ILE A 39 -11.24 -1.38 -11.12
CA ILE A 39 -10.43 -1.25 -9.90
C ILE A 39 -9.25 -2.20 -9.97
N LEU A 40 -9.49 -3.47 -10.31
CA LEU A 40 -8.47 -4.50 -10.42
C LEU A 40 -7.44 -4.16 -11.51
N MET A 41 -7.88 -3.76 -12.70
CA MET A 41 -7.00 -3.34 -13.79
C MET A 41 -6.12 -2.16 -13.37
N THR A 42 -6.73 -1.11 -12.81
CA THR A 42 -6.01 0.09 -12.35
C THR A 42 -4.99 -0.29 -11.26
N PHE A 43 -5.41 -1.11 -10.30
CA PHE A 43 -4.55 -1.63 -9.25
C PHE A 43 -3.33 -2.35 -9.82
N VAL A 44 -3.52 -3.32 -10.71
CA VAL A 44 -2.43 -4.12 -11.29
C VAL A 44 -1.45 -3.24 -12.06
N ILE A 45 -1.96 -2.32 -12.89
CA ILE A 45 -1.14 -1.39 -13.68
C ILE A 45 -0.29 -0.50 -12.78
N VAL A 46 -0.91 0.15 -11.80
CA VAL A 46 -0.23 1.10 -10.90
C VAL A 46 0.73 0.36 -9.97
N ALA A 47 0.38 -0.85 -9.52
CA ALA A 47 1.26 -1.67 -8.69
C ALA A 47 2.54 -2.08 -9.42
N TRP A 48 2.46 -2.49 -10.68
CA TRP A 48 3.68 -2.76 -11.45
C TRP A 48 4.50 -1.50 -11.68
N GLY A 49 3.85 -0.35 -11.90
CA GLY A 49 4.53 0.95 -11.88
C GLY A 49 5.29 1.18 -10.57
N HIS A 50 4.65 0.91 -9.44
CA HIS A 50 5.19 1.11 -8.10
C HIS A 50 6.36 0.16 -7.82
N ILE A 51 6.22 -1.13 -8.12
CA ILE A 51 7.26 -2.15 -7.94
C ILE A 51 8.51 -1.79 -8.74
N ASN A 52 8.34 -1.44 -10.03
CA ASN A 52 9.45 -1.08 -10.90
C ASN A 52 10.17 0.18 -10.42
N LEU A 53 9.40 1.21 -10.03
CA LEU A 53 9.96 2.45 -9.52
C LEU A 53 10.71 2.22 -8.20
N ALA A 54 10.15 1.41 -7.30
CA ALA A 54 10.79 1.03 -6.05
C ALA A 54 12.13 0.30 -6.30
N MET A 55 12.16 -0.66 -7.22
CA MET A 55 13.40 -1.36 -7.61
C MET A 55 14.44 -0.41 -8.20
N LEU A 56 14.04 0.51 -9.09
CA LEU A 56 14.93 1.52 -9.66
C LEU A 56 15.57 2.39 -8.57
N TYR A 57 14.78 2.83 -7.60
CA TYR A 57 15.31 3.63 -6.50
C TYR A 57 16.13 2.82 -5.50
N GLN A 58 15.79 1.55 -5.26
CA GLN A 58 16.62 0.64 -4.46
C GLN A 58 18.00 0.46 -5.11
N TYR A 59 18.05 0.26 -6.42
CA TYR A 59 19.30 0.18 -7.18
C TYR A 59 20.11 1.47 -7.05
N ARG A 60 19.51 2.63 -7.31
CA ARG A 60 20.19 3.93 -7.20
C ARG A 60 20.67 4.26 -5.79
N ALA A 61 19.98 3.76 -4.77
CA ALA A 61 20.38 3.87 -3.37
C ALA A 61 21.45 2.84 -2.96
N GLY A 62 21.94 2.00 -3.89
CA GLY A 62 22.97 0.99 -3.61
C GLY A 62 22.48 -0.17 -2.74
N LYS A 63 21.16 -0.43 -2.68
CA LYS A 63 20.58 -1.49 -1.83
C LYS A 63 20.72 -2.90 -2.39
N ILE A 64 20.97 -3.02 -3.69
CA ILE A 64 21.10 -4.32 -4.37
C ILE A 64 22.50 -4.87 -4.06
N THR A 65 22.62 -5.46 -2.88
CA THR A 65 23.82 -6.11 -2.35
C THR A 65 23.74 -7.64 -2.52
N SER A 66 24.83 -8.35 -2.23
CA SER A 66 24.81 -9.82 -2.20
C SER A 66 23.77 -10.38 -1.21
N ARG A 67 23.53 -9.69 -0.10
CA ARG A 67 22.46 -10.06 0.85
C ARG A 67 21.08 -9.90 0.23
N TYR A 68 20.84 -8.80 -0.49
CA TYR A 68 19.59 -8.59 -1.22
C TYR A 68 19.38 -9.71 -2.24
N ALA A 69 20.41 -10.03 -3.03
CA ALA A 69 20.36 -11.10 -4.02
C ALA A 69 20.09 -12.47 -3.40
N LEU A 70 20.72 -12.78 -2.26
CA LEU A 70 20.49 -14.03 -1.53
C LEU A 70 19.05 -14.14 -1.04
N VAL A 71 18.51 -13.06 -0.45
CA VAL A 71 17.11 -13.04 0.01
C VAL A 71 16.16 -13.17 -1.18
N ALA A 72 16.40 -12.46 -2.29
CA ALA A 72 15.61 -12.59 -3.49
C ALA A 72 15.63 -14.03 -4.04
N ALA A 73 16.80 -14.64 -4.15
CA ALA A 73 16.95 -16.02 -4.60
C ALA A 73 16.24 -17.01 -3.68
N ALA A 74 16.39 -16.87 -2.35
CA ALA A 74 15.70 -17.70 -1.38
C ALA A 74 14.18 -17.56 -1.47
N SER A 75 13.66 -16.34 -1.55
CA SER A 75 12.22 -16.08 -1.70
C SER A 75 11.66 -16.61 -3.02
N ILE A 76 12.42 -16.50 -4.13
CA ILE A 76 12.04 -17.10 -5.42
C ILE A 76 12.01 -18.63 -5.30
N ALA A 77 13.05 -19.25 -4.72
CA ALA A 77 13.09 -20.70 -4.54
C ALA A 77 11.95 -21.22 -3.67
N LEU A 78 11.63 -20.51 -2.57
CA LEU A 78 10.46 -20.82 -1.73
C LEU A 78 9.14 -20.64 -2.49
N GLY A 79 9.00 -19.60 -3.30
CA GLY A 79 7.82 -19.38 -4.14
C GLY A 79 7.64 -20.50 -5.17
N VAL A 80 8.72 -20.90 -5.86
CA VAL A 80 8.70 -22.04 -6.79
C VAL A 80 8.32 -23.32 -6.05
N GLY A 81 8.93 -23.59 -4.89
CA GLY A 81 8.56 -24.72 -4.05
C GLY A 81 7.07 -24.71 -3.69
N TYR A 82 6.54 -23.58 -3.22
CA TYR A 82 5.12 -23.45 -2.91
C TYR A 82 4.23 -23.82 -4.11
N PHE A 83 4.56 -23.34 -5.30
CA PHE A 83 3.78 -23.65 -6.50
C PHE A 83 3.89 -25.10 -6.98
N LEU A 84 5.02 -25.76 -6.72
CA LEU A 84 5.21 -27.17 -7.08
C LEU A 84 4.53 -28.13 -6.09
N TRP A 85 4.48 -27.78 -4.80
CA TRP A 85 4.05 -28.70 -3.73
C TRP A 85 2.66 -28.40 -3.17
N VAL A 86 2.25 -27.13 -3.16
CA VAL A 86 0.99 -26.69 -2.52
C VAL A 86 0.00 -26.21 -3.58
N GLY A 87 0.39 -25.24 -4.42
CA GLY A 87 -0.41 -24.77 -5.55
C GLY A 87 -1.77 -24.14 -5.24
N TYR A 88 -2.15 -23.97 -3.96
CA TYR A 88 -3.43 -23.38 -3.56
C TYR A 88 -3.39 -21.85 -3.53
N GLU A 89 -4.43 -21.17 -3.99
CA GLU A 89 -4.43 -19.70 -4.04
C GLU A 89 -4.70 -19.05 -2.67
N PHE A 90 -5.55 -19.69 -1.87
CA PHE A 90 -6.06 -19.08 -0.63
C PHE A 90 -4.97 -18.71 0.40
N PRO A 91 -3.99 -19.58 0.73
CA PRO A 91 -2.97 -19.23 1.72
C PRO A 91 -2.07 -18.08 1.26
N ILE A 92 -1.66 -18.06 -0.02
CA ILE A 92 -0.83 -16.97 -0.55
C ILE A 92 -1.59 -15.65 -0.57
N TYR A 93 -2.90 -15.71 -0.81
CA TYR A 93 -3.77 -14.54 -0.82
C TYR A 93 -3.92 -13.94 0.58
N VAL A 94 -4.22 -14.77 1.59
CA VAL A 94 -4.28 -14.34 3.00
C VAL A 94 -2.95 -13.71 3.42
N LEU A 95 -1.83 -14.35 3.06
CA LEU A 95 -0.50 -13.82 3.36
C LEU A 95 -0.23 -12.50 2.63
N GLY A 96 -0.61 -12.39 1.36
CA GLY A 96 -0.44 -11.20 0.54
C GLY A 96 -1.20 -10.00 1.09
N ILE A 97 -2.48 -10.18 1.45
CA ILE A 97 -3.28 -9.14 2.10
C ILE A 97 -2.65 -8.74 3.42
N ALA A 98 -2.33 -9.69 4.31
CA ALA A 98 -1.80 -9.38 5.64
C ALA A 98 -0.45 -8.68 5.56
N ALA A 99 0.43 -9.12 4.65
CA ALA A 99 1.73 -8.50 4.42
C ALA A 99 1.59 -7.08 3.86
N PHE A 100 0.70 -6.86 2.89
CA PHE A 100 0.42 -5.52 2.37
C PHE A 100 -0.18 -4.62 3.45
N ALA A 101 -1.15 -5.11 4.21
CA ALA A 101 -1.82 -4.38 5.29
C ALA A 101 -0.84 -3.85 6.33
N LEU A 102 0.09 -4.72 6.73
CA LEU A 102 1.17 -4.39 7.65
C LEU A 102 2.14 -3.40 7.02
N HIS A 103 2.56 -3.66 5.78
CA HIS A 103 3.45 -2.78 5.03
C HIS A 103 2.87 -1.37 4.90
N PHE A 104 1.62 -1.25 4.46
CA PHE A 104 0.87 0.00 4.39
C PHE A 104 0.87 0.71 5.74
N SER A 105 0.44 0.03 6.80
CA SER A 105 0.30 0.65 8.12
C SER A 105 1.64 1.12 8.70
N VAL A 106 2.73 0.40 8.45
CA VAL A 106 4.09 0.78 8.88
C VAL A 106 4.64 1.92 8.02
N ASP A 107 4.47 1.87 6.70
CA ASP A 107 4.98 2.88 5.79
C ASP A 107 4.28 4.23 5.98
N GLU A 108 3.01 4.25 6.37
CA GLU A 108 2.30 5.50 6.66
C GLU A 108 2.98 6.30 7.78
N PHE A 109 3.58 5.66 8.80
CA PHE A 109 4.38 6.39 9.80
C PHE A 109 5.55 7.10 9.13
N TYR A 110 6.25 6.44 8.21
CA TYR A 110 7.34 7.06 7.47
C TYR A 110 6.87 8.19 6.55
N LEU A 111 5.73 8.03 5.87
CA LEU A 111 5.14 9.06 4.99
C LEU A 111 4.61 10.27 5.76
N HIS A 112 4.29 10.11 7.04
CA HIS A 112 3.91 11.18 7.95
C HIS A 112 5.10 11.76 8.73
N GLY A 113 6.31 11.21 8.58
CA GLY A 113 7.51 11.64 9.30
C GLY A 113 7.52 11.23 10.78
N GLU A 114 6.71 10.25 11.16
CA GLU A 114 6.60 9.75 12.52
C GLU A 114 7.45 8.47 12.72
N THR A 115 7.83 8.21 13.97
CA THR A 115 8.53 6.97 14.34
C THR A 115 7.54 5.93 14.83
N LEU A 116 7.63 4.72 14.29
CA LEU A 116 6.88 3.58 14.80
C LEU A 116 7.46 3.17 16.17
N THR A 117 6.63 3.22 17.19
CA THR A 117 6.89 2.77 18.56
C THR A 117 5.97 1.58 18.88
N TRP A 118 6.21 0.87 19.98
CA TRP A 118 5.30 -0.19 20.38
C TRP A 118 3.87 0.34 20.66
N LYS A 119 3.74 1.58 21.15
CA LYS A 119 2.45 2.18 21.54
C LYS A 119 1.54 2.44 20.34
N ASN A 120 2.08 3.07 19.29
CA ASN A 120 1.34 3.34 18.06
C ASN A 120 1.33 2.12 17.12
N GLY A 121 2.26 1.19 17.30
CA GLY A 121 2.26 -0.12 16.64
C GLY A 121 1.03 -0.97 16.98
N ILE A 122 0.41 -0.80 18.15
CA ILE A 122 -0.85 -1.49 18.48
C ILE A 122 -1.97 -1.07 17.54
N ILE A 123 -2.17 0.24 17.34
CA ILE A 123 -3.19 0.76 16.41
C ILE A 123 -2.89 0.33 14.98
N ALA A 124 -1.62 0.40 14.55
CA ALA A 124 -1.19 -0.10 13.24
C ALA A 124 -1.55 -1.58 13.05
N GLY A 125 -1.30 -2.42 14.05
CA GLY A 125 -1.66 -3.84 14.05
C GLY A 125 -3.16 -4.09 14.02
N ILE A 126 -3.95 -3.31 14.77
CA ILE A 126 -5.42 -3.40 14.76
C ILE A 126 -5.98 -3.02 13.38
N VAL A 127 -5.49 -1.93 12.78
CA VAL A 127 -5.93 -1.52 11.43
C VAL A 127 -5.49 -2.52 10.36
N THR A 128 -4.29 -3.09 10.50
CA THR A 128 -3.80 -4.19 9.67
C THR A 128 -4.73 -5.40 9.73
N ALA A 129 -5.10 -5.84 10.93
CA ALA A 129 -6.02 -6.95 11.13
C ALA A 129 -7.44 -6.63 10.62
N LEU A 130 -7.90 -5.39 10.81
CA LEU A 130 -9.20 -4.92 10.36
C LEU A 130 -9.29 -4.99 8.83
N PHE A 131 -8.33 -4.39 8.14
CA PHE A 131 -8.29 -4.42 6.67
C PHE A 131 -8.14 -5.85 6.12
N THR A 132 -7.33 -6.69 6.77
CA THR A 132 -7.22 -8.10 6.39
C THR A 132 -8.57 -8.81 6.52
N SER A 133 -9.29 -8.59 7.62
CA SER A 133 -10.61 -9.19 7.85
C SER A 133 -11.66 -8.67 6.88
N ILE A 134 -11.64 -7.37 6.53
CA ILE A 134 -12.53 -6.80 5.52
C ILE A 134 -12.28 -7.43 4.14
N SER A 135 -11.02 -7.61 3.76
CA SER A 135 -10.65 -8.20 2.46
C SER A 135 -10.99 -9.69 2.37
N LEU A 136 -11.05 -10.39 3.51
CA LEU A 136 -11.43 -11.80 3.61
C LEU A 136 -12.93 -12.01 3.87
N LEU A 137 -13.69 -10.96 4.15
CA LEU A 137 -15.13 -11.06 4.44
C LEU A 137 -15.93 -11.88 3.41
N PRO A 138 -15.68 -11.78 2.08
CA PRO A 138 -16.43 -12.58 1.11
C PRO A 138 -16.16 -14.09 1.20
N SER A 139 -15.13 -14.54 1.92
CA SER A 139 -14.77 -15.98 2.06
C SER A 139 -15.46 -16.65 3.21
N SER A 140 -15.84 -15.89 4.24
CA SER A 140 -16.51 -16.44 5.41
C SER A 140 -17.20 -15.35 6.24
N PRO A 141 -18.46 -15.58 6.68
CA PRO A 141 -19.16 -14.64 7.54
C PRO A 141 -18.48 -14.48 8.92
N VAL A 142 -17.59 -15.39 9.34
CA VAL A 142 -16.85 -15.27 10.61
C VAL A 142 -16.07 -13.96 10.69
N TYR A 143 -15.59 -13.45 9.56
CA TYR A 143 -14.84 -12.20 9.49
C TYR A 143 -15.70 -10.98 9.85
N GLN A 144 -17.02 -11.05 9.71
CA GLN A 144 -17.93 -9.99 10.19
C GLN A 144 -17.81 -9.82 11.71
N THR A 145 -17.77 -10.94 12.44
CA THR A 145 -17.58 -10.93 13.90
C THR A 145 -16.19 -10.44 14.27
N VAL A 146 -15.14 -10.90 13.58
CA VAL A 146 -13.76 -10.45 13.80
C VAL A 146 -13.64 -8.93 13.60
N ILE A 147 -14.25 -8.38 12.55
CA ILE A 147 -14.29 -6.93 12.29
C ILE A 147 -14.91 -6.18 13.47
N MET A 148 -16.07 -6.62 13.97
CA MET A 148 -16.73 -5.98 15.11
C MET A 148 -15.87 -6.00 16.37
N LEU A 149 -15.20 -7.11 16.64
CA LEU A 149 -14.27 -7.24 17.77
C LEU A 149 -13.06 -6.30 17.61
N LEU A 150 -12.47 -6.22 16.42
CA LEU A 150 -11.33 -5.35 16.15
C LEU A 150 -11.69 -3.86 16.28
N VAL A 151 -12.88 -3.45 15.81
CA VAL A 151 -13.37 -2.09 15.99
C VAL A 151 -13.58 -1.78 17.46
N GLY A 152 -14.27 -2.65 18.21
CA GLY A 152 -14.49 -2.47 19.65
C GLY A 152 -13.18 -2.40 20.44
N PHE A 153 -12.24 -3.30 20.14
CA PHE A 153 -10.91 -3.31 20.77
C PHE A 153 -10.09 -2.06 20.41
N GLY A 154 -10.10 -1.63 19.15
CA GLY A 154 -9.42 -0.41 18.71
C GLY A 154 -9.94 0.84 19.41
N LEU A 155 -11.26 0.99 19.52
CA LEU A 155 -11.89 2.09 20.27
C LEU A 155 -11.52 2.04 21.75
N ALA A 156 -11.52 0.85 22.37
CA ALA A 156 -11.10 0.69 23.76
C ALA A 156 -9.64 1.07 23.97
N VAL A 157 -8.72 0.66 23.08
CA VAL A 157 -7.30 1.05 23.14
C VAL A 157 -7.15 2.56 23.01
N LEU A 158 -7.83 3.19 22.05
CA LEU A 158 -7.78 4.65 21.87
C LEU A 158 -8.36 5.39 23.08
N ALA A 159 -9.47 4.92 23.65
CA ALA A 159 -10.10 5.51 24.83
C ALA A 159 -9.20 5.38 26.06
N LEU A 160 -8.70 4.18 26.36
CA LEU A 160 -7.76 3.95 27.47
C LEU A 160 -6.53 4.84 27.32
N ARG A 161 -5.98 4.92 26.11
CA ARG A 161 -4.77 5.70 25.87
C ARG A 161 -5.01 7.21 25.97
N SER A 162 -6.11 7.71 25.42
CA SER A 162 -6.39 9.14 25.37
C SER A 162 -6.94 9.67 26.70
N VAL A 163 -7.78 8.89 27.38
CA VAL A 163 -8.46 9.30 28.62
C VAL A 163 -7.64 8.95 29.85
N VAL A 164 -7.16 7.70 29.95
CA VAL A 164 -6.45 7.22 31.16
C VAL A 164 -4.98 7.62 31.10
N ALA A 165 -4.28 7.25 30.02
CA ALA A 165 -2.86 7.54 29.88
C ALA A 165 -2.57 8.98 29.43
N ARG A 166 -3.59 9.73 28.98
CA ARG A 166 -3.47 11.10 28.44
C ARG A 166 -2.45 11.23 27.31
N ILE A 167 -2.30 10.17 26.50
CA ILE A 167 -1.42 10.15 25.33
C ILE A 167 -2.28 10.32 24.09
N PRO A 168 -2.27 11.49 23.42
CA PRO A 168 -3.10 11.70 22.23
C PRO A 168 -2.69 10.75 21.09
N PRO A 169 -3.63 10.38 20.20
CA PRO A 169 -3.31 9.66 18.97
C PRO A 169 -2.37 10.51 18.09
N SER A 170 -1.41 9.86 17.43
CA SER A 170 -0.57 10.53 16.44
C SER A 170 -1.35 10.83 15.17
N ARG A 171 -0.78 11.66 14.27
CA ARG A 171 -1.44 11.99 13.01
C ARG A 171 -1.59 10.74 12.14
N THR A 172 -0.59 9.87 12.12
CA THR A 172 -0.67 8.58 11.41
C THR A 172 -1.78 7.71 11.96
N GLU A 173 -1.97 7.65 13.28
CA GLU A 173 -3.02 6.83 13.87
C GLU A 173 -4.41 7.35 13.53
N VAL A 174 -4.60 8.67 13.58
CA VAL A 174 -5.85 9.30 13.13
C VAL A 174 -6.10 8.99 11.65
N TYR A 175 -5.07 9.09 10.81
CA TYR A 175 -5.14 8.74 9.39
C TYR A 175 -5.53 7.26 9.17
N LEU A 176 -4.87 6.33 9.86
CA LEU A 176 -5.14 4.89 9.75
C LEU A 176 -6.56 4.54 10.24
N CYS A 177 -7.02 5.15 11.34
CA CYS A 177 -8.39 5.00 11.81
C CYS A 177 -9.40 5.58 10.82
N TYR A 178 -9.10 6.73 10.21
CA TYR A 178 -9.93 7.34 9.18
C TYR A 178 -10.06 6.42 7.94
N VAL A 179 -8.94 5.91 7.43
CA VAL A 179 -8.93 4.94 6.31
C VAL A 179 -9.68 3.65 6.69
N GLY A 180 -9.50 3.15 7.91
CA GLY A 180 -10.27 2.02 8.45
C GLY A 180 -11.78 2.29 8.47
N ALA A 181 -12.19 3.50 8.86
CA ALA A 181 -13.59 3.91 8.83
C ALA A 181 -14.13 4.00 7.38
N LEU A 182 -13.35 4.53 6.44
CA LEU A 182 -13.73 4.54 5.01
C LEU A 182 -13.94 3.12 4.48
N LEU A 183 -13.06 2.17 4.79
CA LEU A 183 -13.22 0.75 4.43
C LEU A 183 -14.52 0.16 5.00
N MET A 184 -14.88 0.54 6.23
CA MET A 184 -16.10 0.10 6.89
C MET A 184 -17.37 0.75 6.34
N VAL A 185 -17.30 1.96 5.78
CA VAL A 185 -18.44 2.66 5.19
C VAL A 185 -18.69 2.19 3.77
N PHE A 186 -17.64 2.16 2.94
CA PHE A 186 -17.77 1.84 1.52
C PHE A 186 -17.90 0.33 1.26
N LYS A 187 -17.60 -0.51 2.26
CA LYS A 187 -17.74 -1.99 2.27
C LYS A 187 -17.74 -2.55 0.84
N PHE A 188 -16.60 -2.52 0.17
CA PHE A 188 -16.46 -2.99 -1.20
C PHE A 188 -16.95 -4.43 -1.30
N GLY A 189 -18.22 -4.57 -1.66
CA GLY A 189 -19.02 -5.74 -1.35
C GLY A 189 -19.36 -6.44 -2.64
N THR A 190 -18.56 -7.46 -2.96
CA THR A 190 -18.84 -8.57 -3.89
C THR A 190 -17.56 -9.30 -4.28
N HIS A 191 -16.42 -8.62 -4.30
CA HIS A 191 -15.17 -9.18 -4.80
C HIS A 191 -14.01 -9.02 -3.80
N PHE A 192 -13.28 -10.12 -3.59
CA PHE A 192 -12.15 -10.23 -2.66
C PHE A 192 -11.11 -9.12 -2.84
N TYR A 193 -10.76 -8.83 -4.09
CA TYR A 193 -9.66 -7.93 -4.42
C TYR A 193 -10.03 -6.45 -4.40
N THR A 194 -11.31 -6.07 -4.23
CA THR A 194 -11.70 -4.67 -4.41
C THR A 194 -11.21 -3.79 -3.26
N ALA A 195 -11.46 -4.18 -2.01
CA ALA A 195 -10.94 -3.45 -0.85
C ALA A 195 -9.40 -3.40 -0.87
N PHE A 196 -8.79 -4.52 -1.23
CA PHE A 196 -7.34 -4.64 -1.38
C PHE A 196 -6.78 -3.70 -2.47
N GLY A 197 -7.41 -3.67 -3.64
CA GLY A 197 -7.04 -2.83 -4.77
C GLY A 197 -7.15 -1.34 -4.45
N VAL A 198 -8.27 -0.90 -3.83
CA VAL A 198 -8.46 0.51 -3.46
C VAL A 198 -7.43 0.97 -2.44
N LEU A 199 -7.19 0.18 -1.38
CA LEU A 199 -6.19 0.55 -0.38
C LEU A 199 -4.77 0.54 -0.96
N SER A 200 -4.46 -0.42 -1.82
CA SER A 200 -3.19 -0.47 -2.56
C SER A 200 -2.98 0.77 -3.43
N LEU A 201 -4.02 1.17 -4.18
CA LEU A 201 -3.97 2.39 -4.99
C LEU A 201 -3.77 3.64 -4.13
N LEU A 202 -4.46 3.76 -3.00
CA LEU A 202 -4.22 4.84 -2.05
C LEU A 202 -2.76 4.86 -1.58
N HIS A 203 -2.22 3.71 -1.20
CA HIS A 203 -0.82 3.60 -0.78
C HIS A 203 0.15 4.04 -1.89
N PHE A 204 -0.02 3.54 -3.12
CA PHE A 204 0.85 3.88 -4.23
C PHE A 204 0.80 5.38 -4.55
N VAL A 205 -0.40 5.97 -4.55
CA VAL A 205 -0.57 7.41 -4.80
C VAL A 205 0.03 8.24 -3.66
N ASN A 206 -0.20 7.86 -2.40
CA ASN A 206 0.46 8.50 -1.25
C ASN A 206 1.97 8.48 -1.38
N TRP A 207 2.53 7.33 -1.75
CA TRP A 207 3.95 7.16 -1.99
C TRP A 207 4.42 8.10 -3.10
N TYR A 208 3.76 8.10 -4.27
CA TYR A 208 4.15 8.97 -5.39
C TYR A 208 4.10 10.45 -5.02
N ILE A 209 3.03 10.89 -4.38
CA ILE A 209 2.87 12.29 -3.96
C ILE A 209 3.92 12.66 -2.90
N ALA A 210 4.11 11.83 -1.88
CA ALA A 210 5.07 12.12 -0.81
C ALA A 210 6.50 12.27 -1.35
N TYR A 211 6.91 11.42 -2.29
CA TYR A 211 8.21 11.54 -2.94
C TYR A 211 8.27 12.71 -3.91
N GLY A 212 7.22 12.94 -4.70
CA GLY A 212 7.09 14.11 -5.56
C GLY A 212 7.23 15.43 -4.80
N MET A 213 6.65 15.50 -3.59
CA MET A 213 6.81 16.64 -2.68
C MET A 213 8.26 16.80 -2.21
N LYS A 214 8.97 15.72 -1.86
CA LYS A 214 10.38 15.77 -1.41
C LYS A 214 11.34 16.31 -2.48
N VAL A 215 11.06 16.04 -3.76
CA VAL A 215 11.89 16.51 -4.88
C VAL A 215 11.37 17.80 -5.51
N SER A 216 10.21 18.30 -5.07
CA SER A 216 9.61 19.51 -5.61
C SER A 216 10.54 20.72 -5.44
N GLY A 217 10.59 21.59 -6.46
CA GLY A 217 11.51 22.74 -6.47
C GLY A 217 12.97 22.40 -6.77
N THR A 218 13.31 21.12 -7.01
CA THR A 218 14.65 20.71 -7.45
C THR A 218 14.66 20.39 -8.95
N ALA A 219 15.84 20.45 -9.59
CA ALA A 219 16.02 20.01 -10.98
C ALA A 219 15.65 18.52 -11.19
N ARG A 220 15.53 17.73 -10.12
CA ARG A 220 15.18 16.30 -10.16
C ARG A 220 13.67 16.06 -10.24
N ALA A 221 12.82 17.06 -10.03
CA ALA A 221 11.36 16.90 -10.01
C ALA A 221 10.80 16.37 -11.34
N LEU A 222 11.24 16.95 -12.47
CA LEU A 222 10.78 16.51 -13.79
C LEU A 222 11.19 15.07 -14.07
N ARG A 223 12.43 14.71 -13.73
CA ARG A 223 12.94 13.35 -13.86
C ARG A 223 12.12 12.35 -13.03
N TYR A 224 11.83 12.69 -11.76
CA TYR A 224 11.02 11.86 -10.88
C TYR A 224 9.66 11.53 -11.51
N TRP A 225 8.91 12.56 -11.95
CA TRP A 225 7.59 12.35 -12.55
C TRP A 225 7.65 11.64 -13.90
N SER A 226 8.72 11.86 -14.69
CA SER A 226 8.94 11.10 -15.92
C SER A 226 9.18 9.61 -15.65
N GLU A 227 9.86 9.27 -14.54
CA GLU A 227 10.09 7.88 -14.14
C GLU A 227 8.81 7.23 -13.63
N VAL A 228 8.00 7.94 -12.84
CA VAL A 228 6.65 7.49 -12.43
C VAL A 228 5.79 7.18 -13.65
N ALA A 229 5.75 8.11 -14.61
CA ALA A 229 4.98 7.95 -15.85
C ALA A 229 5.50 6.76 -16.67
N LEU A 230 6.83 6.67 -16.88
CA LEU A 230 7.45 5.59 -17.64
C LEU A 230 7.17 4.22 -17.02
N CYS A 231 7.37 4.06 -15.71
CA CYS A 231 7.11 2.79 -15.03
C CYS A 231 5.62 2.40 -15.09
N THR A 232 4.71 3.38 -14.99
CA THR A 232 3.26 3.14 -15.08
C THR A 232 2.84 2.77 -16.50
N VAL A 233 3.34 3.48 -17.52
CA VAL A 233 3.07 3.18 -18.94
C VAL A 233 3.63 1.81 -19.32
N MET A 234 4.81 1.46 -18.83
CA MET A 234 5.37 0.12 -19.02
C MET A 234 4.49 -0.96 -18.39
N GLY A 235 4.04 -0.75 -17.14
CA GLY A 235 3.08 -1.63 -16.48
C GLY A 235 1.76 -1.77 -17.24
N ALA A 236 1.22 -0.67 -17.76
CA ALA A 236 0.00 -0.64 -18.57
C ALA A 236 0.18 -1.40 -19.89
N THR A 237 1.30 -1.19 -20.57
CA THR A 237 1.60 -1.86 -21.86
C THR A 237 1.72 -3.37 -21.67
N LEU A 238 2.49 -3.80 -20.67
CA LEU A 238 2.66 -5.22 -20.37
C LEU A 238 1.33 -5.84 -19.90
N PHE A 239 0.55 -5.15 -19.08
CA PHE A 239 -0.77 -5.63 -18.67
C PHE A 239 -1.73 -5.74 -19.86
N PHE A 240 -1.72 -4.78 -20.78
CA PHE A 240 -2.54 -4.83 -21.99
C PHE A 240 -2.18 -6.02 -22.87
N LEU A 241 -0.88 -6.28 -23.09
CA LEU A 241 -0.40 -7.45 -23.84
C LEU A 241 -0.80 -8.77 -23.18
N TYR A 242 -0.85 -8.82 -21.85
CA TYR A 242 -1.40 -9.94 -21.11
C TYR A 242 -2.91 -10.07 -21.29
N PHE A 243 -3.64 -8.96 -21.17
CA PHE A 243 -5.09 -8.92 -21.23
C PHE A 243 -5.65 -9.40 -22.58
N ILE A 244 -4.96 -9.09 -23.67
CA ILE A 244 -5.32 -9.58 -25.02
C ILE A 244 -4.70 -10.94 -25.37
N ASP A 245 -4.07 -11.62 -24.40
CA ASP A 245 -3.36 -12.90 -24.56
C ASP A 245 -2.30 -12.91 -25.68
N ALA A 246 -1.67 -11.76 -25.95
CA ALA A 246 -0.65 -11.64 -26.99
C ALA A 246 0.67 -12.32 -26.60
N ILE A 247 0.97 -12.41 -25.29
CA ILE A 247 2.22 -12.99 -24.77
C ILE A 247 1.92 -13.89 -23.57
N SER A 248 1.94 -15.20 -23.80
CA SER A 248 1.57 -16.22 -22.80
C SER A 248 2.44 -16.22 -21.53
N PHE A 249 3.70 -15.80 -21.62
CA PHE A 249 4.60 -15.69 -20.46
C PHE A 249 4.10 -14.66 -19.43
N LEU A 250 3.35 -13.64 -19.85
CA LEU A 250 2.90 -12.57 -18.95
C LEU A 250 1.90 -13.05 -17.90
N LYS A 251 1.32 -14.25 -18.05
CA LYS A 251 0.50 -14.88 -17.00
C LYS A 251 1.25 -15.06 -15.67
N TYR A 252 2.58 -15.26 -15.72
CA TYR A 252 3.42 -15.38 -14.52
C TYR A 252 3.72 -14.04 -13.84
N LEU A 253 3.33 -12.92 -14.44
CA LEU A 253 3.44 -11.58 -13.87
C LEU A 253 2.08 -11.05 -13.41
N PHE A 254 1.05 -11.22 -14.23
CA PHE A 254 -0.27 -10.60 -14.01
C PHE A 254 -1.35 -11.55 -13.53
N GLY A 255 -1.13 -12.88 -13.62
CA GLY A 255 -2.06 -13.86 -13.06
C GLY A 255 -2.18 -13.65 -11.54
N PRO A 256 -3.40 -13.62 -10.95
CA PRO A 256 -3.61 -13.23 -9.56
C PRO A 256 -2.73 -13.97 -8.55
N LEU A 257 -2.56 -15.26 -8.75
CA LEU A 257 -1.71 -16.14 -7.94
C LEU A 257 -0.24 -15.69 -7.95
N TYR A 258 0.34 -15.52 -9.14
CA TYR A 258 1.74 -15.12 -9.30
C TYR A 258 1.96 -13.67 -8.91
N TYR A 259 1.02 -12.79 -9.25
CA TYR A 259 1.04 -11.39 -8.87
C TYR A 259 1.06 -11.21 -7.33
N THR A 260 0.28 -12.02 -6.61
CA THR A 260 0.29 -12.03 -5.14
C THR A 260 1.67 -12.46 -4.61
N ALA A 261 2.29 -13.48 -5.21
CA ALA A 261 3.65 -13.89 -4.87
C ALA A 261 4.69 -12.77 -5.13
N TRP A 262 4.60 -12.08 -6.27
CA TRP A 262 5.44 -10.92 -6.58
C TRP A 262 5.26 -9.79 -5.58
N SER A 263 4.02 -9.55 -5.13
CA SER A 263 3.72 -8.54 -4.12
C SER A 263 4.37 -8.88 -2.77
N ILE A 264 4.26 -10.14 -2.34
CA ILE A 264 4.93 -10.64 -1.12
C ILE A 264 6.45 -10.49 -1.25
N LEU A 265 7.03 -10.90 -2.38
CA LEU A 265 8.47 -10.74 -2.64
C LEU A 265 8.87 -9.26 -2.57
N HIS A 266 8.09 -8.36 -3.17
CA HIS A 266 8.32 -6.93 -3.11
C HIS A 266 8.35 -6.43 -1.66
N PHE A 267 7.41 -6.84 -0.80
CA PHE A 267 7.40 -6.44 0.62
C PHE A 267 8.62 -6.97 1.38
N ILE A 268 9.04 -8.20 1.12
CA ILE A 268 10.25 -8.78 1.73
C ILE A 268 11.47 -7.95 1.32
N LEU A 269 11.63 -7.68 0.02
CA LEU A 269 12.79 -6.98 -0.52
C LEU A 269 12.80 -5.48 -0.23
N SER A 270 11.63 -4.87 -0.02
CA SER A 270 11.51 -3.46 0.40
C SER A 270 11.76 -3.26 1.90
N SER A 271 11.73 -4.34 2.69
CA SER A 271 11.99 -4.27 4.13
C SER A 271 13.39 -3.72 4.44
N ARG A 272 13.46 -2.86 5.47
CA ARG A 272 14.71 -2.23 5.91
C ARG A 272 15.78 -3.28 6.31
N TRP A 273 15.32 -4.41 6.85
CA TRP A 273 16.15 -5.52 7.32
C TRP A 273 16.96 -6.20 6.22
N VAL A 274 16.40 -6.31 5.01
CA VAL A 274 17.08 -6.91 3.85
C VAL A 274 18.11 -5.94 3.28
N SER A 275 17.79 -4.65 3.25
CA SER A 275 18.66 -3.63 2.65
C SER A 275 19.89 -3.25 3.49
N GLY A 276 19.99 -3.70 4.75
CA GLY A 276 21.17 -3.49 5.60
C GLY A 276 21.50 -2.03 5.96
N LEU A 277 20.68 -1.07 5.52
CA LEU A 277 20.92 0.35 5.71
C LEU A 277 20.48 0.82 7.09
N LYS A 278 21.39 1.49 7.79
CA LYS A 278 21.11 2.26 9.02
C LYS A 278 20.38 3.58 8.76
N ARG A 279 20.20 3.99 7.50
CA ARG A 279 19.57 5.25 7.09
C ARG A 279 18.34 5.01 6.22
N PRO A 280 17.31 5.88 6.30
CA PRO A 280 16.11 5.77 5.48
C PRO A 280 16.47 5.81 3.98
N LEU A 281 15.60 5.18 3.17
CA LEU A 281 15.70 5.11 1.69
C LEU A 281 16.03 6.46 1.04
N PHE A 282 15.62 7.54 1.69
CA PHE A 282 15.91 8.91 1.30
C PHE A 282 16.05 9.73 2.58
N GLY A 283 17.30 10.08 2.89
CA GLY A 283 17.73 11.08 3.85
C GLY A 283 18.73 11.98 3.16
#